data_AF-A0A2V6JYA1-F1
#
_entry.id   AF-A0A2V6JYA1-F1
#
_cell.length_a   1.000
_cell.length_b   1.000
_cell.length_c   1.000
_cell.angle_alpha   90.00
_cell.angle_beta   90.00
_cell.angle_gamma   90.00
#
_symmetry.space_group_name_H-M   'P 1'
#
loop_
_entity.id
_entity.type
_entity.pdbx_description
1 polymer ?
#
loop_
_entity_poly.entity_id
_entity_poly.type
_entity_poly.pdbx_seq_one_letter_code
_entity_poly.pdbx_strand_id
1 'polypeptide(L)'
;ERYAGKYPFQVDWKDRRPIGAIFLAGPQINVPSNPRRWIMNFGEIDITNDKGKAAFRAALLKLADNSVQVLKDTGAQGMITWDPEGEEFIGECYYGDPRLVPTLAPEMEFKNDGAKSAIDEYFEKFRAAGLKVGVCIRPQQIAMVDGKPVHWTAEDEHAVQILRERIAYAKQRWGCTLFYVDSTATAFTWINPDVFKAVADAYPDVLLIPENESMRYFAYSAPLNSYMHHRITSTPVGARLVYPKAFSVLMAPEGDRPEDHDALVSAVRHGDILLFNGWYMNEGAYKIKRIYGEADPKQTVGP
;
A
#
# COMPACT_ATOMS: atom_id res chain seq x y z
N GLU A 1 29.28 -18.95 -10.09
CA GLU A 1 29.08 -17.86 -9.11
C GLU A 1 27.90 -18.19 -8.21
N ARG A 2 27.92 -17.77 -6.93
CA ARG A 2 26.73 -17.89 -6.07
C ARG A 2 25.63 -16.95 -6.62
N TYR A 3 24.36 -17.35 -6.54
CA TYR A 3 23.21 -16.61 -7.09
C TYR A 3 23.22 -15.12 -6.68
N ALA A 4 23.47 -14.84 -5.40
CA ALA A 4 23.57 -13.48 -4.85
C ALA A 4 24.79 -12.66 -5.34
N GLY A 5 25.80 -13.30 -5.91
CA GLY A 5 26.91 -12.62 -6.58
C GLY A 5 26.50 -12.05 -7.94
N LYS A 6 25.64 -12.77 -8.67
CA LYS A 6 25.08 -12.32 -9.95
C LYS A 6 23.98 -11.28 -9.75
N TYR A 7 23.16 -11.44 -8.71
CA TYR A 7 22.05 -10.56 -8.37
C TYR A 7 22.21 -10.07 -6.93
N PRO A 8 22.96 -8.99 -6.68
CA PRO A 8 23.20 -8.52 -5.32
C PRO A 8 21.93 -7.94 -4.68
N PHE A 9 21.81 -8.12 -3.36
CA PHE A 9 20.75 -7.51 -2.55
C PHE A 9 20.95 -5.99 -2.47
N GLN A 10 19.94 -5.22 -2.85
CA GLN A 10 19.96 -3.76 -2.96
C GLN A 10 18.95 -3.05 -2.05
N VAL A 11 18.04 -3.78 -1.40
CA VAL A 11 16.98 -3.15 -0.58
C VAL A 11 17.57 -2.50 0.68
N ASP A 12 17.55 -1.15 0.75
CA ASP A 12 17.97 -0.38 1.92
C ASP A 12 16.77 0.22 2.67
N TRP A 13 15.90 -0.65 3.19
CA TRP A 13 14.79 -0.24 4.04
C TRP A 13 15.01 -0.66 5.48
N LYS A 14 15.27 0.30 6.38
CA LYS A 14 15.63 0.02 7.79
C LYS A 14 14.46 0.00 8.75
N ASP A 15 13.37 0.70 8.42
CA ASP A 15 12.21 0.79 9.30
C ASP A 15 11.35 -0.48 9.18
N ARG A 16 11.30 -1.27 10.27
CA ARG A 16 10.62 -2.57 10.34
C ARG A 16 9.28 -2.54 11.06
N ARG A 17 8.84 -1.35 11.50
CA ARG A 17 7.55 -1.14 12.18
C ARG A 17 6.38 -1.50 11.25
N PRO A 18 5.17 -1.77 11.76
CA PRO A 18 4.06 -2.18 10.91
C PRO A 18 3.64 -1.08 9.94
N ILE A 19 2.94 -1.46 8.87
CA ILE A 19 2.36 -0.54 7.88
C ILE A 19 0.84 -0.69 7.93
N GLY A 20 0.09 0.41 7.91
CA GLY A 20 -1.37 0.35 7.77
C GLY A 20 -1.79 0.33 6.30
N ALA A 21 -2.77 -0.50 5.97
CA ALA A 21 -3.52 -0.43 4.73
C ALA A 21 -4.78 0.42 4.93
N ILE A 22 -5.06 1.33 3.99
CA ILE A 22 -6.25 2.18 3.99
C ILE A 22 -6.92 2.08 2.62
N PHE A 23 -8.08 1.45 2.56
CA PHE A 23 -8.90 1.36 1.35
C PHE A 23 -9.94 2.47 1.39
N LEU A 24 -9.96 3.33 0.37
CA LEU A 24 -10.89 4.46 0.35
C LEU A 24 -12.22 4.14 -0.31
N ALA A 25 -12.25 3.14 -1.19
CA ALA A 25 -13.45 2.67 -1.86
C ALA A 25 -13.62 1.15 -1.71
N GLY A 26 -14.79 0.64 -2.09
CA GLY A 26 -15.01 -0.81 -2.13
C GLY A 26 -16.26 -1.20 -2.92
N PRO A 27 -16.28 -2.40 -3.52
CA PRO A 27 -17.29 -2.78 -4.50
C PRO A 27 -18.68 -2.99 -3.88
N GLN A 28 -18.75 -3.19 -2.57
CA GLN A 28 -19.98 -3.38 -1.81
C GLN A 28 -20.88 -2.13 -1.74
N ILE A 29 -20.35 -0.94 -2.05
CA ILE A 29 -21.11 0.32 -2.04
C ILE A 29 -21.59 0.60 -3.47
N ASN A 30 -22.90 0.80 -3.65
CA ASN A 30 -23.48 1.08 -4.96
C ASN A 30 -24.69 2.01 -4.81
N VAL A 31 -24.42 3.30 -4.67
CA VAL A 31 -25.46 4.34 -4.53
C VAL A 31 -25.19 5.50 -5.48
N PRO A 32 -26.22 6.08 -6.13
CA PRO A 32 -26.02 7.13 -7.14
C PRO A 32 -25.31 8.40 -6.62
N SER A 33 -25.47 8.71 -5.33
CA SER A 33 -24.82 9.83 -4.65
C SER A 33 -23.33 9.59 -4.37
N ASN A 34 -22.83 8.36 -4.59
CA ASN A 34 -21.45 7.93 -4.38
C ASN A 34 -20.97 7.01 -5.53
N PRO A 35 -20.85 7.51 -6.76
CA PRO A 35 -20.45 6.68 -7.91
C PRO A 35 -19.06 6.04 -7.73
N ARG A 36 -18.16 6.69 -6.98
CA ARG A 36 -16.81 6.19 -6.67
C ARG A 36 -16.74 5.21 -5.51
N ARG A 37 -17.87 4.89 -4.87
CA ARG A 37 -17.99 3.86 -3.83
C ARG A 37 -17.13 4.09 -2.59
N TRP A 38 -16.96 5.35 -2.22
CA TRP A 38 -16.19 5.73 -1.04
C TRP A 38 -16.73 5.10 0.25
N ILE A 39 -15.86 4.49 1.06
CA ILE A 39 -16.24 3.73 2.27
C ILE A 39 -16.84 4.60 3.39
N MET A 40 -16.66 5.91 3.33
CA MET A 40 -17.22 6.87 4.29
C MET A 40 -18.55 7.46 3.86
N ASN A 41 -19.17 6.98 2.78
CA ASN A 41 -20.43 7.48 2.25
C ASN A 41 -21.35 6.33 1.79
N PHE A 42 -22.41 6.04 2.55
CA PHE A 42 -23.36 4.98 2.25
C PHE A 42 -24.65 5.51 1.58
N GLY A 43 -24.58 6.74 1.07
CA GLY A 43 -25.66 7.40 0.32
C GLY A 43 -26.07 8.75 0.90
N GLU A 44 -25.58 9.11 2.08
CA GLU A 44 -25.95 10.32 2.82
C GLU A 44 -25.29 11.59 2.26
N ILE A 45 -24.18 11.45 1.53
CA ILE A 45 -23.45 12.56 0.93
C ILE A 45 -23.59 12.49 -0.59
N ASP A 46 -24.19 13.50 -1.22
CA ASP A 46 -24.28 13.61 -2.67
C ASP A 46 -23.07 14.31 -3.28
N ILE A 47 -22.03 13.54 -3.64
CA ILE A 47 -20.75 14.08 -4.13
C ILE A 47 -20.83 14.72 -5.53
N THR A 48 -21.99 14.69 -6.18
CA THR A 48 -22.20 15.26 -7.51
C THR A 48 -22.31 16.79 -7.49
N ASN A 49 -22.51 17.39 -6.30
CA ASN A 49 -22.61 18.84 -6.10
C ASN A 49 -21.59 19.34 -5.07
N ASP A 50 -21.31 20.65 -5.07
CA ASP A 50 -20.26 21.23 -4.23
C ASP A 50 -20.53 21.12 -2.73
N LYS A 51 -21.79 21.16 -2.30
CA LYS A 51 -22.16 20.94 -0.89
C LYS A 51 -21.78 19.52 -0.45
N GLY A 52 -22.07 18.52 -1.28
CA GLY A 52 -21.68 17.15 -0.97
C GLY A 52 -20.19 16.90 -1.13
N LYS A 53 -19.49 17.54 -2.07
CA LYS A 53 -18.02 17.49 -2.12
C LYS A 53 -17.38 18.08 -0.86
N ALA A 54 -17.95 19.16 -0.30
CA ALA A 54 -17.50 19.71 0.97
C ALA A 54 -17.72 18.73 2.14
N ALA A 55 -18.88 18.07 2.20
CA ALA A 55 -19.16 17.05 3.21
C ALA A 55 -18.27 15.80 3.04
N PHE A 56 -18.02 15.36 1.81
CA PHE A 56 -17.09 14.28 1.48
C PHE A 56 -15.67 14.62 1.94
N ARG A 57 -15.17 15.83 1.62
CA ARG A 57 -13.87 16.30 2.10
C ARG A 57 -13.79 16.20 3.62
N ALA A 58 -14.80 16.69 4.35
CA ALA A 58 -14.81 16.59 5.81
C ALA A 58 -14.77 15.13 6.31
N ALA A 59 -15.50 14.23 5.66
CA ALA A 59 -15.51 12.81 5.99
C ALA A 59 -14.15 12.12 5.70
N LEU A 60 -13.52 12.41 4.55
CA LEU A 60 -12.20 11.91 4.18
C LEU A 60 -11.12 12.38 5.16
N LEU A 61 -11.14 13.66 5.53
CA LEU A 61 -10.18 14.23 6.47
C LEU A 61 -10.37 13.69 7.89
N LYS A 62 -11.61 13.42 8.30
CA LYS A 62 -11.91 12.72 9.56
C LYS A 62 -11.42 11.27 9.56
N LEU A 63 -11.58 10.55 8.44
CA LEU A 63 -11.00 9.22 8.26
C LEU A 63 -9.48 9.28 8.42
N ALA A 64 -8.80 10.26 7.81
CA ALA A 64 -7.36 10.45 7.95
C ALA A 64 -6.94 10.69 9.40
N ASP A 65 -7.63 11.58 10.13
CA ASP A 65 -7.33 11.86 11.53
C ASP A 65 -7.47 10.61 12.42
N ASN A 66 -8.55 9.84 12.22
CA ASN A 66 -8.74 8.56 12.91
C ASN A 66 -7.64 7.54 12.58
N SER A 67 -7.27 7.45 11.30
CA SER A 67 -6.22 6.54 10.84
C SER A 67 -4.86 6.91 11.42
N VAL A 68 -4.52 8.21 11.50
CA VAL A 68 -3.29 8.69 12.14
C VAL A 68 -3.22 8.23 13.59
N GLN A 69 -4.33 8.29 14.33
CA GLN A 69 -4.37 7.82 15.72
C GLN A 69 -4.09 6.31 15.80
N VAL A 70 -4.76 5.50 14.99
CA VAL A 70 -4.55 4.04 14.92
C VAL A 70 -3.09 3.70 14.59
N LEU A 71 -2.52 4.35 13.58
CA LEU A 71 -1.15 4.13 13.15
C LEU A 71 -0.15 4.49 14.26
N LYS A 72 -0.36 5.60 14.97
CA LYS A 72 0.48 5.98 16.12
C LYS A 72 0.35 4.99 17.27
N ASP A 73 -0.87 4.57 17.61
CA ASP A 73 -1.12 3.66 18.72
C ASP A 73 -0.53 2.27 18.50
N THR A 74 -0.49 1.81 17.25
CA THR A 74 0.15 0.55 16.84
C THR A 74 1.66 0.70 16.59
N GLY A 75 2.19 1.93 16.67
CA GLY A 75 3.62 2.19 16.44
C GLY A 75 4.03 2.04 14.97
N ALA A 76 3.10 2.19 14.02
CA ALA A 76 3.34 2.02 12.60
C ALA A 76 4.35 3.03 12.03
N GLN A 77 5.03 2.64 10.95
CA GLN A 77 5.91 3.54 10.22
C GLN A 77 5.19 4.45 9.23
N GLY A 78 4.00 4.04 8.79
CA GLY A 78 3.31 4.70 7.71
C GLY A 78 2.10 3.91 7.25
N MET A 79 1.52 4.36 6.14
CA MET A 79 0.39 3.71 5.50
C MET A 79 0.51 3.66 3.99
N ILE A 80 -0.27 2.78 3.38
CA ILE A 80 -0.48 2.69 1.95
C ILE A 80 -1.98 2.89 1.69
N THR A 81 -2.32 3.80 0.79
CA THR A 81 -3.68 4.07 0.33
C THR A 81 -4.01 3.24 -0.90
N TRP A 82 -5.12 2.50 -0.85
CA TRP A 82 -5.76 1.88 -1.99
C TRP A 82 -6.93 2.73 -2.49
N ASP A 83 -7.12 2.71 -3.81
CA ASP A 83 -8.24 3.32 -4.54
C ASP A 83 -8.44 4.83 -4.32
N PRO A 84 -7.40 5.68 -4.37
CA PRO A 84 -7.59 7.12 -4.34
C PRO A 84 -8.40 7.65 -5.54
N GLU A 85 -8.54 6.87 -6.62
CA GLU A 85 -9.36 7.15 -7.80
C GLU A 85 -10.82 6.65 -7.66
N GLY A 86 -11.13 5.90 -6.61
CA GLY A 86 -12.43 5.24 -6.40
C GLY A 86 -12.61 3.94 -7.20
N GLU A 87 -13.78 3.32 -7.05
CA GLU A 87 -14.11 2.02 -7.66
C GLU A 87 -15.42 2.04 -8.50
N GLU A 88 -15.67 3.06 -9.32
CA GLU A 88 -16.92 3.11 -10.10
C GLU A 88 -17.10 1.85 -10.99
N PHE A 89 -16.01 1.44 -11.64
CA PHE A 89 -15.99 0.39 -12.66
C PHE A 89 -15.48 -0.95 -12.10
N ILE A 90 -16.39 -1.79 -11.58
CA ILE A 90 -16.07 -3.04 -10.84
C ILE A 90 -15.18 -4.01 -11.61
N GLY A 91 -15.33 -4.09 -12.93
CA GLY A 91 -14.53 -4.99 -13.77
C GLY A 91 -13.03 -4.66 -13.78
N GLU A 92 -12.65 -3.47 -13.30
CA GLU A 92 -11.31 -2.90 -13.41
C GLU A 92 -10.86 -2.23 -12.09
N CYS A 93 -11.41 -2.61 -10.92
CA CYS A 93 -11.01 -2.05 -9.62
C CYS A 93 -9.50 -2.10 -9.37
N TYR A 94 -9.01 -1.30 -8.42
CA TYR A 94 -7.58 -1.09 -8.17
C TYR A 94 -6.87 -0.56 -9.42
N TYR A 95 -7.30 0.61 -9.91
CA TYR A 95 -6.70 1.22 -11.12
C TYR A 95 -5.18 1.38 -10.96
N GLY A 96 -4.72 1.85 -9.79
CA GLY A 96 -3.29 1.92 -9.49
C GLY A 96 -2.52 2.91 -10.37
N ASP A 97 -3.18 3.99 -10.81
CA ASP A 97 -2.56 5.12 -11.50
C ASP A 97 -2.95 6.44 -10.83
N PRO A 98 -2.16 6.92 -9.85
CA PRO A 98 -2.52 8.10 -9.04
C PRO A 98 -2.65 9.39 -9.87
N ARG A 99 -2.18 9.39 -11.12
CA ARG A 99 -2.35 10.51 -12.07
C ARG A 99 -3.78 10.64 -12.56
N LEU A 100 -4.60 9.60 -12.44
CA LEU A 100 -5.99 9.60 -12.85
C LEU A 100 -6.94 10.13 -11.78
N VAL A 101 -6.49 10.34 -10.54
CA VAL A 101 -7.31 10.92 -9.45
C VAL A 101 -8.07 12.18 -9.89
N PRO A 102 -7.46 13.18 -10.55
CA PRO A 102 -8.20 14.38 -10.99
C PRO A 102 -9.31 14.12 -12.02
N THR A 103 -9.19 13.04 -12.80
CA THR A 103 -10.11 12.71 -13.89
C THR A 103 -11.22 11.79 -13.41
N LEU A 104 -10.85 10.76 -12.64
CA LEU A 104 -11.79 9.77 -12.14
C LEU A 104 -12.50 10.29 -10.88
N ALA A 105 -11.77 10.81 -9.91
CA ALA A 105 -12.33 11.26 -8.63
C ALA A 105 -12.22 12.80 -8.44
N PRO A 106 -12.92 13.63 -9.22
CA PRO A 106 -12.80 15.10 -9.13
C PRO A 106 -13.15 15.68 -7.75
N GLU A 107 -13.95 14.99 -6.95
CA GLU A 107 -14.22 15.31 -5.54
C GLU A 107 -12.96 15.26 -4.66
N MET A 108 -11.95 14.45 -5.02
CA MET A 108 -10.64 14.45 -4.36
C MET A 108 -9.87 15.73 -4.63
N GLU A 109 -10.13 16.38 -5.77
CA GLU A 109 -9.54 17.67 -6.14
C GLU A 109 -10.28 18.87 -5.52
N PHE A 110 -11.43 18.64 -4.89
CA PHE A 110 -12.25 19.70 -4.33
C PHE A 110 -11.53 20.40 -3.17
N LYS A 111 -11.30 21.70 -3.32
CA LYS A 111 -10.59 22.53 -2.34
C LYS A 111 -11.50 23.18 -1.31
N ASN A 112 -12.79 23.31 -1.63
CA ASN A 112 -13.66 24.27 -0.97
C ASN A 112 -13.00 25.67 -0.95
N ASP A 113 -13.09 26.41 0.16
CA ASP A 113 -12.38 27.68 0.40
C ASP A 113 -10.90 27.50 0.80
N GLY A 114 -10.36 26.28 0.72
CA GLY A 114 -8.99 25.96 1.11
C GLY A 114 -7.96 26.12 -0.02
N ALA A 115 -6.67 26.14 0.35
CA ALA A 115 -5.58 26.21 -0.62
C ALA A 115 -5.24 24.86 -1.27
N LYS A 116 -5.58 23.74 -0.62
CA LYS A 116 -5.20 22.37 -0.99
C LYS A 116 -6.42 21.54 -1.38
N SER A 117 -6.25 20.62 -2.32
CA SER A 117 -7.30 19.64 -2.62
C SER A 117 -7.52 18.68 -1.44
N ALA A 118 -8.62 17.92 -1.48
CA ALA A 118 -8.98 17.00 -0.40
C ALA A 118 -7.93 15.89 -0.28
N ILE A 119 -7.44 15.36 -1.41
CA ILE A 119 -6.41 14.31 -1.43
C ILE A 119 -5.04 14.84 -0.97
N ASP A 120 -4.69 16.07 -1.32
CA ASP A 120 -3.41 16.66 -0.89
C ASP A 120 -3.38 16.88 0.63
N GLU A 121 -4.47 17.37 1.22
CA GLU A 121 -4.60 17.51 2.67
C GLU A 121 -4.69 16.15 3.38
N TYR A 122 -5.36 15.16 2.78
CA TYR A 122 -5.40 13.79 3.27
C TYR A 122 -3.98 13.23 3.47
N PHE A 123 -3.12 13.26 2.45
CA PHE A 123 -1.75 12.76 2.56
C PHE A 123 -0.88 13.62 3.48
N GLU A 124 -1.09 14.94 3.48
CA GLU A 124 -0.37 15.84 4.38
C GLU A 124 -0.62 15.53 5.86
N LYS A 125 -1.84 15.18 6.27
CA LYS A 125 -2.13 14.82 7.67
C LYS A 125 -1.24 13.70 8.20
N PHE A 126 -1.01 12.66 7.41
CA PHE A 126 -0.12 11.55 7.79
C PHE A 126 1.34 12.01 7.87
N ARG A 127 1.83 12.77 6.88
CA ARG A 127 3.20 13.28 6.90
C ARG A 127 3.46 14.24 8.06
N ALA A 128 2.54 15.16 8.33
CA ALA A 128 2.59 16.08 9.46
C ALA A 128 2.61 15.32 10.80
N ALA A 129 2.04 14.13 10.84
CA ALA A 129 2.08 13.23 11.99
C ALA A 129 3.38 12.40 12.10
N GLY A 130 4.36 12.59 11.21
CA GLY A 130 5.64 11.88 11.17
C GLY A 130 5.57 10.49 10.53
N LEU A 131 4.47 10.19 9.82
CA LEU A 131 4.24 8.90 9.17
C LEU A 131 4.69 8.95 7.71
N LYS A 132 5.25 7.84 7.22
CA LYS A 132 5.46 7.63 5.79
C LYS A 132 4.12 7.42 5.10
N VAL A 133 4.01 7.87 3.87
CA VAL A 133 2.81 7.68 3.05
C VAL A 133 3.12 6.84 1.81
N GLY A 134 2.09 6.20 1.28
CA GLY A 134 2.20 5.27 0.19
C GLY A 134 0.90 5.11 -0.56
N VAL A 135 0.98 4.50 -1.73
CA VAL A 135 -0.17 4.28 -2.59
C VAL A 135 -0.03 2.96 -3.35
N CYS A 136 -1.15 2.30 -3.59
CA CYS A 136 -1.24 1.19 -4.53
C CYS A 136 -0.96 1.69 -5.95
N ILE A 137 -0.04 1.05 -6.65
CA ILE A 137 0.24 1.31 -8.07
C ILE A 137 0.22 0.00 -8.85
N ARG A 138 0.00 0.10 -10.16
CA ARG A 138 0.11 -1.03 -11.06
C ARG A 138 1.24 -0.86 -12.07
N PRO A 139 1.71 -1.94 -12.70
CA PRO A 139 2.65 -1.88 -13.82
C PRO A 139 1.94 -1.77 -15.18
N GLN A 140 0.63 -2.01 -15.25
CA GLN A 140 -0.15 -1.96 -16.50
C GLN A 140 -0.46 -0.53 -16.94
N GLN A 141 -0.54 -0.33 -18.26
CA GLN A 141 -1.08 0.91 -18.82
C GLN A 141 -2.60 0.95 -18.58
N ILE A 142 -3.16 2.16 -18.48
CA ILE A 142 -4.61 2.34 -18.47
C ILE A 142 -5.00 3.09 -19.73
N ALA A 143 -5.92 2.51 -20.50
CA ALA A 143 -6.58 3.16 -21.62
C ALA A 143 -8.01 3.56 -21.22
N MET A 144 -8.48 4.72 -21.68
CA MET A 144 -9.87 5.12 -21.53
C MET A 144 -10.67 4.60 -22.74
N VAL A 145 -11.53 3.60 -22.53
CA VAL A 145 -12.39 3.01 -23.56
C VAL A 145 -13.84 3.29 -23.16
N ASP A 146 -14.58 4.01 -24.00
CA ASP A 146 -15.96 4.43 -23.74
C ASP A 146 -16.15 5.10 -22.36
N GLY A 147 -15.17 5.91 -21.95
CA GLY A 147 -15.16 6.61 -20.66
C GLY A 147 -14.78 5.75 -19.46
N LYS A 148 -14.35 4.50 -19.66
CA LYS A 148 -13.94 3.58 -18.60
C LYS A 148 -12.42 3.34 -18.63
N PRO A 149 -11.73 3.35 -17.47
CA PRO A 149 -10.35 2.89 -17.39
C PRO A 149 -10.32 1.38 -17.60
N VAL A 150 -9.48 0.92 -18.52
CA VAL A 150 -9.24 -0.50 -18.79
C VAL A 150 -7.76 -0.76 -18.70
N HIS A 151 -7.37 -1.78 -17.94
CA HIS A 151 -5.98 -2.19 -17.86
C HIS A 151 -5.53 -2.83 -19.17
N TRP A 152 -4.45 -2.30 -19.72
CA TRP A 152 -3.77 -2.85 -20.88
C TRP A 152 -2.43 -3.40 -20.46
N THR A 153 -2.12 -4.58 -20.99
CA THR A 153 -0.90 -5.29 -20.66
C THR A 153 0.31 -4.51 -21.14
N ALA A 154 1.34 -4.46 -20.31
CA ALA A 154 2.60 -3.81 -20.63
C ALA A 154 3.72 -4.86 -20.71
N GLU A 155 4.60 -4.72 -21.69
CA GLU A 155 5.89 -5.41 -21.73
C GLU A 155 6.82 -4.86 -20.62
N ASP A 156 7.85 -5.62 -20.24
CA ASP A 156 8.72 -5.26 -19.10
C ASP A 156 9.31 -3.84 -19.18
N GLU A 157 9.80 -3.41 -20.35
CA GLU A 157 10.36 -2.06 -20.54
C GLU A 157 9.31 -0.96 -20.31
N HIS A 158 8.08 -1.20 -20.77
CA HIS A 158 6.96 -0.28 -20.54
C HIS A 158 6.52 -0.30 -19.07
N ALA A 159 6.53 -1.47 -18.42
CA ALA A 159 6.24 -1.58 -16.99
C ALA A 159 7.24 -0.77 -16.14
N VAL A 160 8.54 -0.78 -16.50
CA VAL A 160 9.55 0.08 -15.85
C VAL A 160 9.16 1.55 -15.98
N GLN A 161 8.83 2.02 -17.19
CA GLN A 161 8.46 3.41 -17.41
C GLN A 161 7.20 3.79 -16.62
N ILE A 162 6.15 2.97 -16.70
CA ILE A 162 4.87 3.19 -16.02
C ILE A 162 5.06 3.30 -14.50
N LEU A 163 5.77 2.35 -13.90
CA LEU A 163 6.05 2.39 -12.46
C LEU A 163 6.86 3.63 -12.10
N ARG A 164 7.87 4.00 -12.89
CA ARG A 164 8.69 5.19 -12.62
C ARG A 164 7.88 6.49 -12.69
N GLU A 165 6.96 6.62 -13.64
CA GLU A 165 6.09 7.79 -13.79
C GLU A 165 5.10 7.90 -12.62
N ARG A 166 4.49 6.79 -12.21
CA ARG A 166 3.54 6.74 -11.10
C ARG A 166 4.22 7.05 -9.76
N ILE A 167 5.41 6.48 -9.54
CA ILE A 167 6.24 6.77 -8.37
C ILE A 167 6.67 8.24 -8.38
N ALA A 168 7.16 8.77 -9.51
CA ALA A 168 7.55 10.18 -9.61
C ALA A 168 6.41 11.12 -9.22
N TYR A 169 5.22 10.89 -9.78
CA TYR A 169 4.04 11.68 -9.49
C TYR A 169 3.65 11.62 -8.02
N ALA A 170 3.52 10.42 -7.44
CA ALA A 170 3.12 10.25 -6.04
C ALA A 170 4.18 10.78 -5.06
N LYS A 171 5.47 10.62 -5.38
CA LYS A 171 6.58 11.23 -4.62
C LYS A 171 6.49 12.76 -4.66
N GLN A 172 6.36 13.33 -5.84
CA GLN A 172 6.35 14.78 -6.03
C GLN A 172 5.12 15.42 -5.37
N ARG A 173 3.93 14.84 -5.58
CA ARG A 173 2.67 15.43 -5.12
C ARG A 173 2.43 15.18 -3.63
N TRP A 174 2.65 13.95 -3.16
CA TRP A 174 2.24 13.51 -1.83
C TRP A 174 3.40 13.12 -0.91
N GLY A 175 4.62 12.98 -1.44
CA GLY A 175 5.77 12.51 -0.67
C GLY A 175 5.75 11.00 -0.40
N CYS A 176 5.14 10.21 -1.27
CA CYS A 176 5.05 8.75 -1.11
C CYS A 176 6.42 8.06 -1.12
N THR A 177 6.59 7.07 -0.25
CA THR A 177 7.80 6.23 -0.16
C THR A 177 7.48 4.74 -0.02
N LEU A 178 6.21 4.38 0.19
CA LEU A 178 5.72 3.01 0.28
C LEU A 178 4.87 2.72 -0.96
N PHE A 179 5.18 1.68 -1.73
CA PHE A 179 4.44 1.35 -2.95
C PHE A 179 4.09 -0.14 -2.95
N TYR A 180 2.81 -0.43 -2.74
CA TYR A 180 2.26 -1.72 -3.11
C TYR A 180 2.12 -1.78 -4.62
N VAL A 181 2.70 -2.80 -5.25
CA VAL A 181 2.66 -2.99 -6.70
C VAL A 181 1.72 -4.16 -6.98
N ASP A 182 0.49 -3.83 -7.37
CA ASP A 182 -0.56 -4.79 -7.62
C ASP A 182 -0.41 -5.48 -8.97
N SER A 183 -0.90 -6.72 -9.07
CA SER A 183 -0.97 -7.49 -10.29
C SER A 183 0.37 -7.54 -11.02
N THR A 184 1.38 -8.18 -10.41
CA THR A 184 2.75 -8.23 -10.97
C THR A 184 2.91 -9.19 -12.15
N ALA A 185 2.01 -9.05 -13.13
CA ALA A 185 1.90 -9.83 -14.34
C ALA A 185 1.81 -8.93 -15.59
N THR A 186 2.31 -9.45 -16.71
CA THR A 186 2.16 -8.95 -18.08
C THR A 186 1.02 -9.71 -18.79
N ALA A 187 0.82 -9.48 -20.10
CA ALA A 187 -0.16 -10.23 -20.91
C ALA A 187 0.01 -11.75 -20.85
N PHE A 188 1.24 -12.22 -20.67
CA PHE A 188 1.59 -13.62 -20.95
C PHE A 188 2.36 -14.30 -19.81
N THR A 189 2.90 -13.53 -18.85
CA THR A 189 3.79 -14.05 -17.80
C THR A 189 3.92 -13.07 -16.63
N TRP A 190 4.56 -13.49 -15.54
CA TRP A 190 4.99 -12.63 -14.44
C TRP A 190 6.00 -11.57 -14.90
N ILE A 191 5.99 -10.41 -14.24
CA ILE A 191 6.96 -9.34 -14.49
C ILE A 191 8.38 -9.83 -14.24
N ASN A 192 9.31 -9.45 -15.13
CA ASN A 192 10.70 -9.79 -14.93
C ASN A 192 11.29 -9.04 -13.71
N PRO A 193 12.04 -9.70 -12.83
CA PRO A 193 12.74 -9.04 -11.71
C PRO A 193 13.62 -7.85 -12.10
N ASP A 194 14.09 -7.78 -13.35
CA ASP A 194 14.82 -6.61 -13.88
C ASP A 194 14.00 -5.32 -13.87
N VAL A 195 12.66 -5.43 -13.92
CA VAL A 195 11.77 -4.28 -13.75
C VAL A 195 11.94 -3.67 -12.36
N PHE A 196 11.87 -4.48 -11.30
CA PHE A 196 12.07 -4.01 -9.93
C PHE A 196 13.49 -3.52 -9.69
N LYS A 197 14.49 -4.17 -10.30
CA LYS A 197 15.87 -3.67 -10.27
C LYS A 197 15.95 -2.25 -10.84
N ALA A 198 15.42 -2.02 -12.04
CA ALA A 198 15.47 -0.72 -12.69
C ALA A 198 14.70 0.36 -11.91
N VAL A 199 13.58 0.01 -11.28
CA VAL A 199 12.82 0.94 -10.44
C VAL A 199 13.57 1.24 -9.14
N ALA A 200 14.12 0.23 -8.45
CA ALA A 200 14.89 0.40 -7.23
C ALA A 200 16.19 1.22 -7.46
N ASP A 201 16.88 1.01 -8.59
CA ASP A 201 18.05 1.81 -8.97
C ASP A 201 17.67 3.30 -9.19
N ALA A 202 16.46 3.58 -9.68
CA ALA A 202 15.98 4.95 -9.90
C ALA A 202 15.43 5.62 -8.63
N TYR A 203 14.89 4.83 -7.70
CA TYR A 203 14.28 5.28 -6.45
C TYR A 203 14.77 4.44 -5.26
N PRO A 204 16.05 4.56 -4.86
CA PRO A 204 16.60 3.74 -3.78
C PRO A 204 15.99 4.05 -2.40
N ASP A 205 15.25 5.15 -2.29
CA ASP A 205 14.61 5.63 -1.06
C ASP A 205 13.14 5.19 -0.91
N VAL A 206 12.64 4.31 -1.79
CA VAL A 206 11.27 3.77 -1.70
C VAL A 206 11.26 2.28 -1.37
N LEU A 207 10.20 1.83 -0.72
CA LEU A 207 9.91 0.42 -0.52
C LEU A 207 8.93 -0.06 -1.60
N LEU A 208 9.40 -0.97 -2.45
CA LEU A 208 8.58 -1.69 -3.43
C LEU A 208 8.05 -2.98 -2.81
N ILE A 209 6.73 -3.17 -2.86
CA ILE A 209 6.02 -4.29 -2.25
C ILE A 209 5.19 -4.99 -3.33
N PRO A 210 5.81 -5.81 -4.20
CA PRO A 210 5.09 -6.51 -5.26
C PRO A 210 4.14 -7.58 -4.70
N GLU A 211 2.96 -7.71 -5.31
CA GLU A 211 1.93 -8.70 -4.93
C GLU A 211 2.42 -10.15 -5.01
N ASN A 212 3.23 -10.49 -6.02
CA ASN A 212 3.80 -11.82 -6.18
C ASN A 212 5.30 -11.81 -5.88
N GLU A 213 5.87 -13.00 -5.74
CA GLU A 213 7.28 -13.17 -5.43
C GLU A 213 8.01 -14.08 -6.41
N SER A 214 9.31 -13.83 -6.53
CA SER A 214 10.28 -14.81 -7.00
C SER A 214 11.55 -14.65 -6.17
N MET A 215 12.45 -15.64 -6.20
CA MET A 215 13.73 -15.54 -5.51
C MET A 215 14.46 -14.22 -5.83
N ARG A 216 14.42 -13.78 -7.09
CA ARG A 216 15.12 -12.57 -7.52
C ARG A 216 14.43 -11.27 -7.10
N TYR A 217 13.11 -11.28 -6.86
CA TYR A 217 12.42 -10.08 -6.35
C TYR A 217 13.02 -9.64 -5.00
N PHE A 218 13.35 -10.58 -4.13
CA PHE A 218 13.99 -10.29 -2.84
C PHE A 218 15.35 -9.58 -2.95
N ALA A 219 15.99 -9.54 -4.13
CA ALA A 219 17.18 -8.72 -4.33
C ALA A 219 16.86 -7.22 -4.38
N TYR A 220 15.67 -6.84 -4.84
CA TYR A 220 15.33 -5.46 -5.24
C TYR A 220 14.05 -4.91 -4.61
N SER A 221 13.26 -5.74 -3.94
CA SER A 221 11.99 -5.40 -3.31
C SER A 221 11.71 -6.25 -2.07
N ALA A 222 10.59 -5.99 -1.40
CA ALA A 222 10.07 -6.80 -0.30
C ALA A 222 8.68 -7.31 -0.65
N PRO A 223 8.57 -8.47 -1.34
CA PRO A 223 7.28 -9.00 -1.79
C PRO A 223 6.25 -9.11 -0.68
N LEU A 224 5.00 -8.84 -1.06
CA LEU A 224 3.84 -9.12 -0.25
C LEU A 224 3.69 -10.63 -0.11
N ASN A 225 3.49 -11.11 1.12
CA ASN A 225 3.09 -12.48 1.38
C ASN A 225 1.79 -12.46 2.18
N SER A 226 0.77 -13.14 1.68
CA SER A 226 -0.55 -13.11 2.33
C SER A 226 -0.64 -14.12 3.46
N TYR A 227 -0.53 -13.63 4.70
CA TYR A 227 -0.87 -14.44 5.88
C TYR A 227 -2.36 -14.76 5.89
N MET A 228 -3.22 -13.78 5.60
CA MET A 228 -4.68 -13.93 5.59
C MET A 228 -5.17 -15.05 4.65
N HIS A 229 -4.64 -15.11 3.42
CA HIS A 229 -5.16 -16.02 2.38
C HIS A 229 -4.35 -17.32 2.25
N HIS A 230 -3.06 -17.29 2.56
CA HIS A 230 -2.15 -18.42 2.30
C HIS A 230 -1.44 -18.93 3.56
N ARG A 231 -1.73 -18.34 4.73
CA ARG A 231 -1.07 -18.65 6.02
C ARG A 231 0.46 -18.56 5.95
N ILE A 232 1.00 -17.68 5.11
CA ILE A 232 2.44 -17.43 5.07
C ILE A 232 2.81 -16.56 6.27
N THR A 233 3.60 -17.10 7.19
CA THR A 233 3.94 -16.45 8.46
C THR A 233 5.32 -15.80 8.48
N SER A 234 6.14 -15.96 7.44
CA SER A 234 7.46 -15.34 7.35
C SER A 234 7.99 -15.31 5.92
N THR A 235 9.03 -14.50 5.66
CA THR A 235 9.81 -14.60 4.41
C THR A 235 10.29 -16.04 4.17
N PRO A 236 10.15 -16.58 2.95
CA PRO A 236 10.61 -17.92 2.62
C PRO A 236 12.07 -18.18 3.04
N VAL A 237 12.31 -19.31 3.71
CA VAL A 237 13.65 -19.68 4.19
C VAL A 237 14.68 -19.70 3.05
N GLY A 238 14.28 -20.17 1.87
CA GLY A 238 15.13 -20.16 0.68
C GLY A 238 15.58 -18.75 0.28
N ALA A 239 14.72 -17.74 0.41
CA ALA A 239 15.07 -16.35 0.13
C ALA A 239 16.10 -15.84 1.13
N ARG A 240 15.97 -16.15 2.42
CA ARG A 240 16.96 -15.78 3.45
C ARG A 240 18.30 -16.52 3.32
N LEU A 241 18.31 -17.76 2.80
CA LEU A 241 19.55 -18.47 2.50
C LEU A 241 20.36 -17.80 1.39
N VAL A 242 19.68 -17.24 0.38
CA VAL A 242 20.32 -16.51 -0.72
C VAL A 242 20.64 -15.07 -0.32
N TYR A 243 19.70 -14.41 0.35
CA TYR A 243 19.75 -13.02 0.78
C TYR A 243 19.43 -12.94 2.28
N PRO A 244 20.43 -13.01 3.17
CA PRO A 244 20.20 -13.05 4.63
C PRO A 244 19.42 -11.86 5.21
N LYS A 245 19.36 -10.73 4.48
CA LYS A 245 18.64 -9.52 4.86
C LYS A 245 17.25 -9.39 4.23
N ALA A 246 16.83 -10.38 3.43
CA ALA A 246 15.51 -10.39 2.81
C ALA A 246 14.40 -10.44 3.87
N PHE A 247 13.34 -9.72 3.56
CA PHE A 247 12.13 -9.61 4.36
C PHE A 247 10.92 -9.48 3.43
N SER A 248 9.75 -9.79 3.95
CA SER A 248 8.47 -9.68 3.29
C SER A 248 7.59 -8.68 4.03
N VAL A 249 6.60 -8.16 3.32
CA VAL A 249 5.47 -7.49 3.94
C VAL A 249 4.34 -8.52 4.06
N LEU A 250 3.94 -8.87 5.29
CA LEU A 250 2.95 -9.90 5.56
C LEU A 250 1.57 -9.27 5.72
N MET A 251 0.63 -9.60 4.84
CA MET A 251 -0.74 -9.11 4.92
C MET A 251 -1.52 -9.80 6.06
N ALA A 252 -1.68 -9.11 7.18
CA ALA A 252 -2.34 -9.54 8.40
C ALA A 252 -3.40 -8.51 8.89
N PRO A 253 -4.43 -8.20 8.09
CA PRO A 253 -5.44 -7.16 8.38
C PRO A 253 -6.21 -7.40 9.69
N GLU A 254 -6.34 -8.66 10.09
CA GLU A 254 -7.06 -9.11 11.29
C GLU A 254 -6.12 -9.52 12.45
N GLY A 255 -4.82 -9.23 12.30
CA GLY A 255 -3.79 -9.72 13.21
C GLY A 255 -3.51 -11.22 13.04
N ASP A 256 -2.99 -11.84 14.09
CA ASP A 256 -2.67 -13.26 14.14
C ASP A 256 -3.88 -14.14 14.52
N ARG A 257 -3.77 -15.42 14.15
CA ARG A 257 -4.47 -16.51 14.82
C ARG A 257 -3.62 -17.04 15.98
N PRO A 258 -4.24 -17.52 17.08
CA PRO A 258 -3.49 -17.99 18.24
C PRO A 258 -2.41 -19.03 17.91
N GLU A 259 -2.68 -19.95 16.98
CA GLU A 259 -1.72 -20.98 16.57
C GLU A 259 -0.49 -20.46 15.80
N ASP A 260 -0.57 -19.26 15.23
CA ASP A 260 0.47 -18.66 14.40
C ASP A 260 1.18 -17.49 15.12
N HIS A 261 0.79 -17.17 16.36
CA HIS A 261 1.28 -15.99 17.09
C HIS A 261 2.80 -15.94 17.19
N ASP A 262 3.40 -17.01 17.73
CA ASP A 262 4.85 -17.11 17.92
C ASP A 262 5.61 -17.05 16.60
N ALA A 263 5.03 -17.59 15.52
CA ALA A 263 5.62 -17.55 14.19
C ALA A 263 5.68 -16.10 13.67
N LEU A 264 4.61 -15.31 13.87
CA LEU A 264 4.58 -13.91 13.48
C LEU A 264 5.48 -13.02 14.36
N VAL A 265 5.56 -13.28 15.67
CA VAL A 265 6.55 -12.63 16.56
C VAL A 265 7.97 -12.92 16.06
N SER A 266 8.27 -14.17 15.74
CA SER A 266 9.57 -14.56 15.16
C SER A 266 9.83 -13.86 13.82
N ALA A 267 8.83 -13.78 12.93
CA ALA A 267 8.96 -13.09 11.66
C ALA A 267 9.33 -11.61 11.83
N VAL A 268 8.65 -10.90 12.74
CA VAL A 268 8.96 -9.50 13.08
C VAL A 268 10.37 -9.36 13.65
N ARG A 269 10.82 -10.27 14.53
CA ARG A 269 12.20 -10.29 15.03
C ARG A 269 13.24 -10.46 13.91
N HIS A 270 12.89 -11.18 12.85
CA HIS A 270 13.74 -11.36 11.66
C HIS A 270 13.55 -10.27 10.60
N GLY A 271 12.77 -9.22 10.89
CA GLY A 271 12.62 -8.03 10.05
C GLY A 271 11.48 -8.06 9.04
N ASP A 272 10.59 -9.05 9.09
CA ASP A 272 9.33 -9.01 8.34
C ASP A 272 8.44 -7.86 8.86
N ILE A 273 7.67 -7.26 7.96
CA ILE A 273 6.77 -6.13 8.27
C ILE A 273 5.34 -6.62 8.21
N LEU A 274 4.53 -6.37 9.24
CA LEU A 274 3.10 -6.68 9.17
C LEU A 274 2.32 -5.51 8.54
N LEU A 275 1.48 -5.83 7.55
CA LEU A 275 0.52 -4.93 6.93
C LEU A 275 -0.87 -5.20 7.53
N PHE A 276 -1.50 -4.19 8.13
CA PHE A 276 -2.75 -4.35 8.88
C PHE A 276 -3.81 -3.30 8.51
N ASN A 277 -5.07 -3.48 8.91
CA ASN A 277 -6.11 -2.47 8.66
C ASN A 277 -5.84 -1.19 9.46
N GLY A 278 -5.47 -0.11 8.77
CA GLY A 278 -5.02 1.14 9.39
C GLY A 278 -6.09 2.23 9.50
N TRP A 279 -7.32 1.98 9.02
CA TRP A 279 -8.36 3.03 8.91
C TRP A 279 -9.32 3.13 10.11
N TYR A 280 -9.25 2.18 11.06
CA TYR A 280 -10.01 2.19 12.31
C TYR A 280 -9.36 1.24 13.33
N MET A 281 -9.54 1.52 14.63
CA MET A 281 -9.01 0.64 15.67
C MET A 281 -9.90 -0.60 15.80
N ASN A 282 -9.34 -1.77 15.48
CA ASN A 282 -10.01 -3.06 15.56
C ASN A 282 -9.15 -4.07 16.35
N GLU A 283 -9.71 -5.24 16.63
CA GLU A 283 -9.00 -6.34 17.30
C GLU A 283 -7.68 -6.71 16.58
N GLY A 284 -7.66 -6.64 15.24
CA GLY A 284 -6.46 -6.85 14.44
C GLY A 284 -5.34 -5.87 14.78
N ALA A 285 -5.64 -4.57 14.86
CA ALA A 285 -4.66 -3.54 15.22
C ALA A 285 -4.08 -3.77 16.63
N TYR A 286 -4.91 -4.18 17.61
CA TYR A 286 -4.43 -4.53 18.95
C TYR A 286 -3.49 -5.74 18.94
N LYS A 287 -3.83 -6.78 18.17
CA LYS A 287 -2.98 -7.96 17.98
C LYS A 287 -1.63 -7.61 17.35
N ILE A 288 -1.63 -6.78 16.30
CA ILE A 288 -0.40 -6.32 15.65
C ILE A 288 0.48 -5.54 16.64
N LYS A 289 -0.12 -4.63 17.41
CA LYS A 289 0.59 -3.91 18.48
C LYS A 289 1.22 -4.87 19.49
N ARG A 290 0.49 -5.92 19.89
CA ARG A 290 1.00 -6.96 20.81
C ARG A 290 2.22 -7.68 20.22
N ILE A 291 2.12 -8.17 18.99
CA ILE A 291 3.22 -8.87 18.30
C ILE A 291 4.49 -8.01 18.27
N TYR A 292 4.37 -6.73 17.93
CA TYR A 292 5.52 -5.82 17.90
C TYR A 292 6.09 -5.50 19.28
N GLY A 293 5.25 -5.43 20.32
CA GLY A 293 5.70 -5.31 21.71
C GLY A 293 6.53 -6.51 22.15
N GLU A 294 6.04 -7.71 21.90
CA GLU A 294 6.72 -8.97 22.24
C GLU A 294 7.99 -9.21 21.40
N ALA A 295 8.03 -8.70 20.17
CA ALA A 295 9.19 -8.77 19.31
C ALA A 295 10.31 -7.80 19.73
N ASP A 296 10.02 -6.74 20.51
CA ASP A 296 11.01 -5.77 20.96
C ASP A 296 11.98 -6.41 21.98
N PRO A 297 13.29 -6.50 21.66
CA PRO A 297 14.29 -7.07 22.58
C PRO A 297 14.33 -6.34 23.94
N LYS A 298 13.92 -5.07 23.99
CA LYS A 298 13.89 -4.29 25.23
C LYS A 298 12.76 -4.70 26.18
N GLN A 299 11.73 -5.40 25.70
CA GLN A 299 10.67 -5.97 26.54
C GLN A 299 10.96 -7.42 26.95
N THR A 300 11.89 -8.11 26.28
CA THR A 300 12.30 -9.49 26.63
C THR A 300 13.20 -9.60 27.87
N VAL A 301 13.43 -8.49 28.60
CA VAL A 301 14.12 -8.51 29.90
C VAL A 301 13.11 -8.17 30.99
N GLY A 302 12.35 -9.19 31.42
CA GLY A 302 11.68 -9.26 32.72
C GLY A 302 12.40 -10.30 33.61
N PRO A 303 12.30 -10.18 34.94
CA PRO A 303 13.31 -10.54 35.95
C PRO A 303 13.85 -11.98 35.90
#